data_AF-A0A3C0GEL2-F1
#
_entry.id   AF-A0A3C0GEL2-F1
#
_cell.length_a   1.000
_cell.length_b   1.000
_cell.length_c   1.000
_cell.angle_alpha   90.00
_cell.angle_beta   90.00
_cell.angle_gamma   90.00
#
_symmetry.space_group_name_H-M   'P 1'
#
loop_
_entity.id
_entity.type
_entity.pdbx_description
1 polymer ?
#
loop_
_entity_poly.entity_id
_entity_poly.type
_entity_poly.pdbx_seq_one_letter_code
_entity_poly.pdbx_strand_id
1 'polypeptide(L)'
;MPDYKVKREGLLDSPLYSTIFEDKGVKYLKITRSKTFDSIKDVEFRVQAVHTWSFGDTLFRLSHRYYGTYDFWWTIALINNKPTDAHFK
;
A
#
# COMPACT_ATOMS: atom_id res chain seq x y z
N MET A 1 8.45 -2.27 -7.80
CA MET A 1 7.06 -2.78 -7.77
C MET A 1 7.13 -4.29 -7.96
N PRO A 2 6.40 -5.12 -7.19
CA PRO A 2 6.46 -6.57 -7.33
C PRO A 2 6.04 -6.98 -8.75
N ASP A 3 6.82 -7.86 -9.38
CA ASP A 3 6.48 -8.41 -10.68
C ASP A 3 5.63 -9.68 -10.51
N TYR A 4 4.47 -9.71 -11.16
CA TYR A 4 3.50 -10.79 -11.02
C TYR A 4 3.44 -11.60 -12.31
N LYS A 5 3.63 -12.92 -12.22
CA LYS A 5 3.53 -13.84 -13.37
C LYS A 5 2.16 -13.80 -14.06
N VAL A 6 1.09 -13.63 -13.28
CA VAL A 6 -0.29 -13.50 -13.79
C VAL A 6 -0.72 -12.05 -13.70
N LYS A 7 -0.83 -11.39 -14.85
CA LYS A 7 -1.29 -10.00 -14.94
C LYS A 7 -2.81 -10.00 -15.06
N ARG A 8 -3.48 -9.33 -14.13
CA ARG A 8 -4.90 -9.01 -14.27
C ARG A 8 -5.01 -7.68 -14.98
N GLU A 9 -5.77 -7.64 -16.05
CA GLU A 9 -5.98 -6.44 -16.84
C GLU A 9 -7.38 -5.88 -16.59
N GLY A 10 -7.52 -4.57 -16.70
CA GLY A 10 -8.81 -3.88 -16.63
C GLY A 10 -8.87 -2.80 -17.69
N LEU A 11 -10.09 -2.44 -18.07
CA LEU A 11 -10.36 -1.28 -18.90
C LEU A 11 -10.62 -0.08 -17.99
N LEU A 12 -9.97 1.04 -18.30
CA LEU A 12 -10.24 2.34 -17.71
C LEU A 12 -10.97 3.18 -18.76
N ASP A 13 -12.26 3.39 -18.50
CA ASP A 13 -13.23 4.06 -19.37
C ASP A 13 -13.96 5.20 -18.65
N SER A 14 -13.49 5.59 -17.45
CA SER A 14 -14.14 6.61 -16.63
C SER A 14 -14.08 8.00 -17.31
N PRO A 15 -15.18 8.77 -17.32
CA PRO A 15 -15.22 10.13 -17.88
C PRO A 15 -14.23 11.10 -17.26
N LEU A 16 -13.75 10.82 -16.04
CA LEU A 16 -12.75 11.64 -15.34
C LEU A 16 -11.43 11.77 -16.12
N TYR A 17 -11.16 10.86 -17.05
CA TYR A 17 -9.92 10.79 -17.82
C TYR A 17 -10.12 11.18 -19.30
N SER A 18 -11.22 11.86 -19.65
CA SER A 18 -11.55 12.21 -21.04
C SER A 18 -10.45 13.00 -21.75
N THR A 19 -9.83 13.97 -21.07
CA THR A 19 -8.73 14.77 -21.64
C THR A 19 -7.54 13.90 -22.05
N ILE A 20 -7.19 12.92 -21.22
CA ILE A 20 -6.09 11.98 -21.50
C ILE A 20 -6.44 11.04 -22.66
N PHE A 21 -7.70 10.67 -22.80
CA PHE A 21 -8.19 9.84 -23.91
C PHE A 21 -8.13 10.60 -25.24
N GLU A 22 -8.57 11.86 -25.24
CA GLU A 22 -8.53 12.77 -26.40
C GLU A 22 -7.09 13.04 -26.85
N ASP A 23 -6.20 13.42 -25.92
CA ASP A 23 -4.78 13.67 -26.20
C ASP A 23 -4.07 12.46 -26.80
N LYS A 24 -4.48 11.25 -26.39
CA LYS A 24 -3.92 9.98 -26.88
C LYS A 24 -4.65 9.41 -28.09
N GLY A 25 -5.78 9.99 -28.50
CA GLY A 25 -6.61 9.46 -29.58
C GLY A 25 -7.18 8.06 -29.31
N VAL A 26 -7.37 7.68 -28.05
CA VAL A 26 -7.87 6.35 -27.65
C VAL A 26 -9.21 6.46 -26.92
N LYS A 27 -10.08 5.45 -27.06
CA LYS A 27 -11.40 5.45 -26.39
C LYS A 27 -11.35 5.01 -24.92
N TYR A 28 -10.33 4.23 -24.56
CA TYR A 28 -10.12 3.69 -23.22
C TYR A 28 -8.65 3.34 -23.03
N LEU A 29 -8.23 3.18 -21.78
CA LEU A 29 -6.89 2.71 -21.44
C LEU A 29 -6.94 1.29 -20.89
N LYS A 30 -5.99 0.45 -21.31
CA LYS A 30 -5.78 -0.87 -20.73
C LYS A 30 -4.82 -0.75 -19.55
N ILE A 31 -5.29 -1.08 -18.35
CA ILE A 31 -4.51 -0.98 -17.11
C ILE A 31 -4.19 -2.38 -16.55
N THR A 32 -3.01 -2.55 -15.98
CA THR A 32 -2.69 -3.74 -15.17
C THR A 32 -3.11 -3.48 -13.73
N ARG A 33 -3.98 -4.33 -13.19
CA ARG A 33 -4.47 -4.26 -11.81
C ARG A 33 -3.52 -5.02 -10.89
N SER A 34 -3.28 -4.43 -9.72
CA SER A 34 -2.59 -5.10 -8.62
C SER A 34 -3.39 -6.33 -8.17
N LYS A 35 -2.68 -7.41 -7.81
CA LYS A 35 -3.30 -8.59 -7.21
C LYS A 35 -3.90 -8.21 -5.84
N THR A 36 -5.17 -8.54 -5.65
CA THR A 36 -5.79 -8.52 -4.32
C THR A 36 -5.52 -9.84 -3.62
N PHE A 37 -5.22 -9.77 -2.31
CA PHE A 37 -4.95 -10.94 -1.50
C PHE A 37 -6.09 -11.16 -0.52
N ASP A 38 -7.11 -11.93 -0.92
CA ASP A 38 -8.27 -12.20 -0.06
C ASP A 38 -7.92 -13.03 1.18
N SER A 39 -6.88 -13.88 1.08
CA SER A 39 -6.42 -14.74 2.19
C SER A 39 -5.82 -13.97 3.37
N ILE A 40 -5.60 -12.66 3.26
CA ILE A 40 -5.00 -11.84 4.32
C ILE A 40 -6.09 -11.15 5.16
N LYS A 41 -7.36 -11.24 4.77
CA LYS A 41 -8.47 -10.53 5.45
C LYS A 41 -8.69 -10.99 6.90
N ASP A 42 -8.47 -12.27 7.18
CA ASP A 42 -8.73 -12.88 8.51
C ASP A 42 -7.44 -13.25 9.25
N VAL A 43 -6.30 -12.65 8.89
CA VAL A 43 -5.04 -12.92 9.58
C VAL A 43 -5.01 -12.15 10.90
N GLU A 44 -5.10 -12.88 12.02
CA GLU A 44 -4.85 -12.31 13.34
C GLU A 44 -3.35 -12.09 13.54
N PHE A 45 -2.98 -10.84 13.81
CA PHE A 45 -1.61 -10.49 14.16
C PHE A 45 -1.42 -10.56 15.67
N ARG A 46 -0.45 -11.36 16.12
CA ARG A 46 -0.04 -11.36 17.52
C ARG A 46 0.78 -10.11 17.82
N VAL A 47 0.22 -9.21 18.63
CA VAL A 47 0.90 -8.00 19.10
C VAL A 47 1.97 -8.39 20.11
N GLN A 48 3.24 -8.09 19.82
CA GLN A 48 4.36 -8.37 20.71
C GLN A 48 4.75 -7.17 21.59
N ALA A 49 4.49 -5.95 21.13
CA ALA A 49 4.82 -4.71 21.83
C ALA A 49 3.83 -3.60 21.46
N VAL A 50 3.63 -2.66 22.39
CA VAL A 50 2.84 -1.44 22.18
C VAL A 50 3.77 -0.23 22.29
N HIS A 51 3.61 0.73 21.37
CA HIS A 51 4.39 1.97 21.34
C HIS A 51 3.43 3.16 21.24
N THR A 52 3.64 4.18 22.07
CA THR A 52 2.90 5.44 21.96
C THR A 52 3.65 6.35 20.99
N TRP A 53 2.96 6.77 19.92
CA TRP A 53 3.53 7.67 18.91
C TRP A 53 3.95 9.01 19.53
N SER A 54 5.13 9.48 19.18
CA SER A 54 5.74 10.70 19.72
C SER A 54 6.45 11.52 18.65
N PHE A 55 6.76 12.78 18.95
CA PHE A 55 7.46 13.65 18.01
C PHE A 55 8.83 13.08 17.62
N GLY A 56 9.08 12.96 16.32
CA GLY A 56 10.31 12.40 15.78
C GLY A 56 10.28 10.89 15.53
N ASP A 57 9.18 10.22 15.87
CA ASP A 57 8.90 8.86 15.41
C ASP A 57 8.64 8.84 13.91
N THR A 58 9.11 7.76 13.30
CA THR A 58 8.81 7.39 11.92
C THR A 58 8.66 5.88 11.90
N LEU A 59 7.81 5.34 11.03
CA LEU A 59 7.68 3.89 10.86
C LEU A 59 9.05 3.24 10.60
N PHE A 60 9.93 3.93 9.87
CA PHE A 60 11.30 3.50 9.59
C PHE A 60 12.13 3.32 10.86
N ARG A 61 12.16 4.33 11.75
CA ARG A 61 12.89 4.26 13.03
C ARG A 61 12.29 3.22 13.99
N LEU A 62 10.97 3.09 14.00
CA LEU A 62 10.29 2.08 14.82
C LEU A 62 10.58 0.67 14.34
N SER A 63 10.66 0.45 13.02
CA SER A 63 11.06 -0.84 12.45
C SER A 63 12.44 -1.26 12.96
N HIS A 64 13.42 -0.36 12.89
CA HIS A 64 14.76 -0.66 13.39
C HIS A 64 14.77 -0.89 14.91
N ARG A 65 13.97 -0.12 15.66
CA ARG A 65 13.86 -0.29 17.12
C ARG A 65 13.30 -1.66 17.51
N TYR A 66 12.23 -2.12 16.85
CA TYR A 66 11.52 -3.35 17.26
C TYR A 66 11.96 -4.60 16.53
N TYR A 67 12.44 -4.48 15.30
CA TYR A 67 12.83 -5.62 14.44
C TYR A 67 14.33 -5.68 14.16
N GLY A 68 15.10 -4.66 14.53
CA GLY A 68 16.54 -4.58 14.22
C GLY A 68 16.84 -4.33 12.74
N THR A 69 15.82 -4.06 11.92
CA THR A 69 15.95 -3.75 10.49
C THR A 69 15.02 -2.61 10.12
N TYR A 70 15.39 -1.86 9.09
CA TYR A 70 14.57 -0.81 8.52
C TYR A 70 13.58 -1.32 7.45
N ASP A 71 13.70 -2.58 7.00
CA ASP A 71 12.97 -3.08 5.82
C ASP A 71 11.50 -3.40 6.08
N PHE A 72 11.12 -3.64 7.34
CA PHE A 72 9.79 -4.13 7.73
C PHE A 72 8.92 -3.04 8.35
N TRP A 73 9.17 -1.76 8.05
CA TRP A 73 8.37 -0.66 8.60
C TRP A 73 6.88 -0.75 8.20
N TRP A 74 6.61 -1.30 7.02
CA TRP A 74 5.28 -1.44 6.45
C TRP A 74 4.41 -2.47 7.21
N THR A 75 4.99 -3.39 7.99
CA THR A 75 4.19 -4.32 8.81
C THR A 75 3.53 -3.59 9.97
N ILE A 76 4.24 -2.64 10.60
CA ILE A 76 3.69 -1.75 11.62
C ILE A 76 2.53 -0.94 11.02
N ALA A 77 2.73 -0.40 9.82
CA ALA A 77 1.72 0.36 9.08
C ALA A 77 0.46 -0.47 8.78
N LEU A 78 0.67 -1.71 8.30
CA LEU A 78 -0.38 -2.66 7.93
C LEU A 78 -1.23 -3.05 9.13
N ILE A 79 -0.60 -3.46 10.24
CA ILE A 79 -1.30 -3.91 11.46
C ILE A 79 -2.14 -2.78 12.08
N ASN A 80 -1.69 -1.53 11.95
CA ASN A 80 -2.37 -0.36 12.51
C ASN A 80 -3.34 0.31 11.52
N ASN A 81 -3.54 -0.22 10.31
CA ASN A 81 -4.32 0.41 9.23
C ASN A 81 -3.92 1.88 8.98
N LYS A 82 -2.62 2.18 9.05
CA LYS A 82 -2.05 3.53 8.90
C LYS A 82 -0.86 3.46 7.94
N PRO A 83 -1.05 3.67 6.63
CA PRO A 83 -0.07 3.30 5.61
C PRO A 83 1.19 4.18 5.59
N THR A 84 1.13 5.40 6.13
CA THR A 84 2.27 6.33 6.18
C THR A 84 2.32 7.07 7.51
N ASP A 85 3.48 7.64 7.84
CA ASP A 85 3.70 8.44 9.05
C ASP A 85 2.64 9.55 9.23
N ALA A 86 2.16 10.13 8.13
CA ALA A 86 1.12 11.18 8.14
C ALA A 86 -0.26 10.71 8.68
N HIS A 87 -0.49 9.40 8.80
CA HIS A 87 -1.72 8.84 9.36
C HIS A 87 -1.66 8.68 10.88
N PHE A 88 -0.50 8.90 11.49
CA PHE A 88 -0.33 8.95 12.94
C PHE A 88 -0.48 10.40 13.41
N LYS A 89 -1.18 10.58 14.54
CA LYS A 89 -1.47 11.89 15.14
C LYS A 89 -0.75 12.00 16.46
#